data_AF-A0A9D7JE16-F1
#
_entry.id   AF-A0A9D7JE16-F1
#
_cell.length_a   1.000
_cell.length_b   1.000
_cell.length_c   1.000
_cell.angle_alpha   90.00
_cell.angle_beta   90.00
_cell.angle_gamma   90.00
#
_symmetry.space_group_name_H-M   'P 1'
#
loop_
_entity.id
_entity.type
_entity.pdbx_description
1 polymer ?
#
loop_
_entity_poly.entity_id
_entity_poly.type
_entity_poly.pdbx_seq_one_letter_code
_entity_poly.pdbx_strand_id
1 'polypeptide(L)'
;MVCIDIVPVPQDHHGEGPVWLEDEQSLAWVDVYEEPSIQRFFPTSGRYESLAMPAVTSCLAPTRSGSLLAGMMGGFHLVDSNGRTTLVADPSLPSGQELLCDGKCDPAGRFWCASLSRDLRTPVGRLWRLAPDGACAEMDSGYLTGNGVAFSPDSPRLYVADSRAETVCVYDFDVEMGRSTTSACSFLPTTCSGAQMGRPSTKTATIGARWSKVGP
;
A
#
# COMPACT_ATOMS: atom_id res chain seq x y z
N MET A 1 -22.68 -21.71 -1.71
CA MET A 1 -21.96 -21.57 -3.00
C MET A 1 -21.31 -20.20 -2.97
N VAL A 2 -19.99 -20.14 -3.04
CA VAL A 2 -19.26 -18.87 -3.14
C VAL A 2 -19.27 -18.46 -4.61
N CYS A 3 -19.73 -17.26 -4.92
CA CYS A 3 -19.63 -16.68 -6.26
C CYS A 3 -18.41 -15.75 -6.27
N ILE A 4 -17.62 -15.83 -7.34
CA ILE A 4 -16.56 -14.86 -7.62
C ILE A 4 -17.03 -14.09 -8.85
N ASP A 5 -17.35 -12.82 -8.66
CA ASP A 5 -17.80 -11.93 -9.73
C ASP A 5 -16.60 -11.17 -10.29
N ILE A 6 -16.51 -11.13 -11.63
CA ILE A 6 -15.51 -10.33 -12.33
C ILE A 6 -16.14 -8.97 -12.65
N VAL A 7 -15.52 -7.91 -12.16
CA VAL A 7 -15.93 -6.54 -12.48
C VAL A 7 -15.65 -6.29 -13.98
N PRO A 8 -16.63 -5.83 -14.78
CA PRO A 8 -16.49 -5.70 -16.23
C PRO A 8 -15.74 -4.41 -16.63
N VAL A 9 -14.50 -4.28 -16.17
CA VAL A 9 -13.60 -3.14 -16.46
C VAL A 9 -12.44 -3.58 -17.35
N PRO A 10 -11.74 -2.64 -18.02
CA PRO A 10 -10.51 -2.96 -18.73
C PRO A 10 -9.51 -3.69 -17.83
N GLN A 11 -8.73 -4.59 -18.43
CA GLN A 11 -7.70 -5.33 -17.71
C GLN A 11 -6.48 -4.42 -17.48
N ASP A 12 -6.04 -4.32 -16.23
CA ASP A 12 -4.78 -3.64 -15.88
C ASP A 12 -3.57 -4.46 -16.32
N HIS A 13 -2.45 -3.78 -16.57
CA HIS A 13 -1.16 -4.45 -16.73
C HIS A 13 -0.69 -5.01 -15.38
N HIS A 14 -0.86 -4.22 -14.32
CA HIS A 14 -0.47 -4.58 -12.96
C HIS A 14 -1.38 -3.88 -11.93
N GLY A 15 -2.61 -4.35 -11.78
CA GLY A 15 -3.59 -3.82 -10.84
C GLY A 15 -3.21 -4.06 -9.37
N GLU A 16 -3.19 -3.00 -8.56
CA GLU A 16 -2.60 -3.00 -7.23
C GLU A 16 -3.26 -2.05 -6.22
N GLY A 17 -2.99 -2.29 -4.93
CA GLY A 17 -3.36 -1.37 -3.84
C GLY A 17 -4.84 -0.97 -3.77
N PRO A 18 -5.80 -1.93 -3.79
CA PRO A 18 -7.22 -1.61 -3.76
C PRO A 18 -7.63 -0.93 -2.44
N VAL A 19 -8.42 0.14 -2.55
CA VAL A 19 -8.94 0.90 -1.42
C VAL A 19 -10.39 1.30 -1.63
N TRP A 20 -11.20 1.18 -0.56
CA TRP A 20 -12.60 1.57 -0.58
C TRP A 20 -12.75 3.04 -0.20
N LEU A 21 -13.40 3.83 -1.05
CA LEU A 21 -13.69 5.23 -0.86
C LEU A 21 -15.13 5.38 -0.36
N GLU A 22 -15.29 5.40 0.97
CA GLU A 22 -16.60 5.38 1.63
C GLU A 22 -17.53 6.53 1.18
N ASP A 23 -17.01 7.75 1.03
CA ASP A 23 -17.87 8.91 0.71
C ASP A 23 -18.46 8.83 -0.70
N GLU A 24 -17.79 8.09 -1.59
CA GLU A 24 -18.17 7.93 -2.99
C GLU A 24 -18.83 6.58 -3.28
N GLN A 25 -18.76 5.66 -2.32
CA GLN A 25 -19.15 4.26 -2.49
C GLN A 25 -18.47 3.65 -3.72
N SER A 26 -17.15 3.84 -3.82
CA SER A 26 -16.34 3.41 -4.96
C SER A 26 -15.09 2.65 -4.52
N LEU A 27 -14.67 1.70 -5.35
CA LEU A 27 -13.38 1.02 -5.21
C LEU A 27 -12.37 1.77 -6.08
N ALA A 28 -11.23 2.15 -5.50
CA ALA A 28 -10.09 2.70 -6.23
C ALA A 28 -8.88 1.78 -6.13
N TRP A 29 -8.05 1.73 -7.16
CA TRP A 29 -6.80 0.95 -7.19
C TRP A 29 -5.86 1.56 -8.24
N VAL A 30 -4.64 1.06 -8.37
CA VAL A 30 -3.65 1.57 -9.32
C VAL A 30 -3.32 0.53 -10.38
N ASP A 31 -3.08 0.96 -11.63
CA ASP A 31 -2.25 0.24 -12.58
C ASP A 31 -0.83 0.84 -12.53
N VAL A 32 0.19 0.03 -12.26
CA VAL A 32 1.44 0.54 -11.65
C VAL A 32 2.47 1.04 -12.65
N TYR A 33 2.73 0.32 -13.76
CA TYR A 33 3.99 0.45 -14.51
C TYR A 33 3.87 1.08 -15.90
N GLU A 34 3.22 0.40 -16.85
CA GLU A 34 3.31 0.76 -18.28
C GLU A 34 2.53 2.03 -18.61
N GLU A 35 1.29 2.10 -18.15
CA GLU A 35 0.41 3.28 -18.23
C GLU A 35 -0.11 3.61 -16.82
N PRO A 36 0.74 4.23 -15.96
CA PRO A 36 0.38 4.45 -14.57
C PRO A 36 -0.93 5.20 -14.45
N SER A 37 -1.90 4.62 -13.74
CA SER A 37 -3.22 5.22 -13.59
C SER A 37 -3.87 4.83 -12.28
N ILE A 38 -4.77 5.68 -11.80
CA ILE A 38 -5.69 5.37 -10.71
C ILE A 38 -7.02 4.99 -11.35
N GLN A 39 -7.45 3.76 -11.13
CA GLN A 39 -8.76 3.28 -11.54
C GLN A 39 -9.80 3.56 -10.45
N ARG A 40 -11.06 3.76 -10.85
CA ARG A 40 -12.22 3.86 -9.95
C ARG A 40 -13.39 3.09 -10.52
N PHE A 41 -14.04 2.29 -9.68
CA PHE A 41 -15.26 1.56 -10.01
C PHE A 41 -16.36 1.85 -9.00
N PHE A 42 -17.57 2.13 -9.50
CA PHE A 42 -18.76 2.42 -8.70
C PHE A 42 -19.73 1.23 -8.78
N PRO A 43 -19.75 0.32 -7.80
CA PRO A 43 -20.50 -0.93 -7.89
C PRO A 43 -21.99 -0.74 -8.15
N THR A 44 -22.60 0.30 -7.58
CA THR A 44 -24.03 0.58 -7.72
C THR A 44 -24.44 0.98 -9.14
N SER A 45 -23.60 1.72 -9.85
CA SER A 45 -23.92 2.23 -11.20
C SER A 45 -23.21 1.49 -12.32
N GLY A 46 -22.19 0.68 -12.00
CA GLY A 46 -21.29 0.07 -12.97
C GLY A 46 -20.35 1.07 -13.65
N ARG A 47 -20.32 2.34 -13.20
CA ARG A 47 -19.45 3.36 -13.76
C ARG A 47 -17.98 3.02 -13.46
N TYR A 48 -17.14 3.26 -14.45
CA TYR A 48 -15.69 3.09 -14.38
C TYR A 48 -15.01 4.38 -14.83
N GLU A 49 -13.95 4.76 -14.13
CA GLU A 49 -13.10 5.90 -14.45
C GLU A 49 -11.63 5.49 -14.35
N SER A 50 -10.79 6.12 -15.17
CA SER A 50 -9.34 5.96 -15.14
C SER A 50 -8.70 7.34 -15.16
N LEU A 51 -7.76 7.57 -14.27
CA LEU A 51 -7.03 8.82 -14.12
C LEU A 51 -5.55 8.58 -14.34
N ALA A 52 -5.01 9.09 -15.44
CA ALA A 52 -3.60 8.96 -15.78
C ALA A 52 -2.71 9.63 -14.72
N MET A 53 -1.64 8.95 -14.34
CA MET A 53 -0.65 9.41 -13.36
C MET A 53 0.68 9.72 -14.03
N PRO A 54 1.41 10.76 -13.57
CA PRO A 54 2.65 11.19 -14.20
C PRO A 54 3.85 10.28 -13.90
N ALA A 55 3.70 9.32 -12.98
CA ALA A 55 4.75 8.39 -12.59
C ALA A 55 4.15 7.10 -12.02
N VAL A 56 5.00 6.07 -11.92
CA VAL A 56 4.69 4.80 -11.25
C VAL A 56 4.06 5.08 -9.89
N THR A 57 2.86 4.54 -9.68
CA THR A 57 2.05 4.72 -8.47
C THR A 57 1.66 3.34 -7.98
N SER A 58 2.00 2.98 -6.74
CA SER A 58 1.95 1.59 -6.27
C SER A 58 0.95 1.32 -5.16
N CYS A 59 0.56 2.35 -4.41
CA CYS A 59 -0.46 2.23 -3.36
C CYS A 59 -1.19 3.56 -3.13
N LEU A 60 -2.39 3.47 -2.55
CA LEU A 60 -3.28 4.58 -2.28
C LEU A 60 -3.80 4.54 -0.83
N ALA A 61 -4.08 5.72 -0.29
CA ALA A 61 -4.89 5.89 0.92
C ALA A 61 -5.83 7.09 0.79
N PRO A 62 -7.12 6.96 1.16
CA PRO A 62 -8.04 8.08 1.20
C PRO A 62 -7.60 9.08 2.26
N THR A 63 -7.76 10.36 1.95
CA THR A 63 -7.57 11.42 2.92
C THR A 63 -8.90 11.96 3.45
N ARG A 64 -8.85 12.70 4.57
CA ARG A 64 -10.02 13.45 5.07
C ARG A 64 -10.40 14.64 4.19
N SER A 65 -9.49 15.16 3.37
CA SER A 65 -9.74 16.28 2.45
C SER A 65 -10.39 15.86 1.13
N GLY A 66 -10.58 14.55 0.90
CA GLY A 66 -11.13 14.02 -0.36
C GLY A 66 -10.08 13.80 -1.46
N SER A 67 -8.82 14.20 -1.24
CA SER A 67 -7.68 13.77 -2.08
C SER A 67 -7.24 12.35 -1.72
N LEU A 68 -6.37 11.77 -2.56
CA LEU A 68 -5.71 10.50 -2.27
C LEU A 68 -4.25 10.77 -1.87
N LEU A 69 -3.75 10.09 -0.84
CA LEU A 69 -2.32 9.95 -0.61
C LEU A 69 -1.84 8.76 -1.45
N ALA A 70 -0.75 8.94 -2.19
CA ALA A 70 -0.20 7.94 -3.08
C ALA A 70 1.28 7.69 -2.78
N GLY A 71 1.68 6.42 -2.76
CA GLY A 71 3.08 6.02 -2.88
C GLY A 71 3.48 6.03 -4.34
N MET A 72 4.35 6.96 -4.74
CA MET A 72 4.78 7.16 -6.12
C MET A 72 6.30 7.02 -6.25
N MET A 73 6.77 6.75 -7.46
CA MET A 73 8.17 7.01 -7.78
C MET A 73 8.46 8.50 -7.59
N GLY A 74 9.36 8.81 -6.64
CA GLY A 74 9.65 10.19 -6.20
C GLY A 74 9.09 10.55 -4.81
N GLY A 75 8.37 9.65 -4.16
CA GLY A 75 7.97 9.78 -2.75
C GLY A 75 6.47 9.65 -2.51
N PHE A 76 6.00 10.25 -1.42
CA PHE A 76 4.59 10.29 -1.05
C PHE A 76 3.94 11.56 -1.57
N HIS A 77 2.86 11.44 -2.33
CA HIS A 77 2.17 12.57 -2.95
C HIS A 77 0.70 12.62 -2.57
N LEU A 78 0.14 13.82 -2.44
CA LEU A 78 -1.30 14.02 -2.55
C LEU A 78 -1.69 14.11 -4.02
N VAL A 79 -2.77 13.43 -4.39
CA VAL A 79 -3.36 13.42 -5.72
C VAL A 79 -4.77 13.99 -5.62
N ASP A 80 -5.05 15.05 -6.37
CA ASP A 80 -6.39 15.62 -6.46
C ASP A 80 -7.27 14.89 -7.48
N SER A 81 -8.54 15.29 -7.60
CA SER A 81 -9.49 14.67 -8.52
C SER A 81 -9.12 14.81 -10.01
N ASN A 82 -8.17 15.69 -10.36
CA ASN A 82 -7.70 15.91 -11.72
C ASN A 82 -6.33 15.26 -11.99
N GLY A 83 -5.80 14.49 -11.02
CA GLY A 83 -4.50 13.83 -11.15
C GLY A 83 -3.31 14.75 -10.89
N ARG A 84 -3.53 15.97 -10.39
CA ARG A 84 -2.41 16.84 -10.00
C ARG A 84 -1.80 16.30 -8.73
N THR A 85 -0.47 16.20 -8.74
CA THR A 85 0.28 15.65 -7.61
C THR A 85 1.00 16.75 -6.83
N THR A 86 1.04 16.61 -5.51
CA THR A 86 1.79 17.50 -4.60
C THR A 86 2.64 16.65 -3.67
N LEU A 87 3.96 16.82 -3.70
CA LEU A 87 4.88 16.07 -2.84
C LEU A 87 4.60 16.39 -1.36
N VAL A 88 4.45 15.35 -0.55
CA VAL A 88 4.31 15.42 0.91
C VAL A 88 5.63 15.14 1.58
N ALA A 89 6.30 14.05 1.18
CA ALA A 89 7.59 13.64 1.72
C ALA A 89 8.35 12.80 0.71
N ASP A 90 9.65 13.02 0.62
CA ASP A 90 10.58 12.18 -0.12
C ASP A 90 11.44 11.37 0.88
N PRO A 91 11.25 10.05 1.00
CA PRO A 91 12.10 9.21 1.86
C PRO A 91 13.54 9.07 1.35
N SER A 92 13.91 9.75 0.24
CA SER A 92 15.25 9.77 -0.35
C SER A 92 15.74 8.36 -0.68
N LEU A 93 14.87 7.56 -1.29
CA LEU A 93 15.19 6.17 -1.67
C LEU A 93 16.45 6.13 -2.54
N PRO A 94 17.35 5.15 -2.33
CA PRO A 94 18.53 4.99 -3.18
C PRO A 94 18.10 4.85 -4.65
N SER A 95 18.46 5.86 -5.44
CA SER A 95 17.98 6.00 -6.83
C SER A 95 18.27 4.73 -7.63
N GLY A 96 17.21 4.22 -8.27
CA GLY A 96 17.29 3.06 -9.15
C GLY A 96 17.43 1.70 -8.45
N GLN A 97 17.44 1.64 -7.11
CA GLN A 97 17.52 0.39 -6.35
C GLN A 97 16.24 0.03 -5.61
N GLU A 98 15.44 1.01 -5.20
CA GLU A 98 14.27 0.81 -4.34
C GLU A 98 13.03 1.51 -4.89
N LEU A 99 11.85 0.91 -4.72
CA LEU A 99 10.56 1.50 -5.08
C LEU A 99 9.54 1.28 -3.96
N LEU A 100 8.72 2.30 -3.65
CA LEU A 100 7.54 2.12 -2.80
C LEU A 100 6.62 1.07 -3.45
N CYS A 101 6.04 0.19 -2.65
CA CYS A 101 5.26 -0.95 -3.15
C CYS A 101 3.83 -0.96 -2.59
N ASP A 102 3.66 -1.28 -1.32
CA ASP A 102 2.32 -1.44 -0.73
C ASP A 102 2.22 -0.59 0.53
N GLY A 103 1.01 -0.13 0.86
CA GLY A 103 0.83 0.72 2.01
C GLY A 103 -0.60 0.76 2.52
N LYS A 104 -0.73 1.05 3.82
CA LYS A 104 -2.01 1.12 4.52
C LYS A 104 -1.93 2.14 5.66
N CYS A 105 -3.05 2.80 5.94
CA CYS A 105 -3.16 3.62 7.14
C CYS A 105 -3.30 2.75 8.38
N ASP A 106 -2.60 3.11 9.44
CA ASP A 106 -2.87 2.55 10.76
C ASP A 106 -4.15 3.15 11.37
N PRO A 107 -4.68 2.61 12.48
CA PRO A 107 -5.89 3.11 13.12
C PRO A 107 -5.81 4.58 13.59
N ALA A 108 -4.61 5.12 13.77
CA ALA A 108 -4.39 6.53 14.15
C ALA A 108 -4.27 7.47 12.93
N GLY A 109 -4.36 6.95 11.70
CA GLY A 109 -4.30 7.73 10.47
C GLY A 109 -2.88 8.07 10.01
N ARG A 110 -1.85 7.36 10.50
CA ARG A 110 -0.49 7.43 9.92
C ARG A 110 -0.41 6.46 8.76
N PHE A 111 0.27 6.84 7.69
CA PHE A 111 0.41 5.97 6.53
C PHE A 111 1.68 5.14 6.64
N TRP A 112 1.56 3.82 6.53
CA TRP A 112 2.67 2.89 6.53
C TRP A 112 2.86 2.33 5.13
N CYS A 113 4.09 2.32 4.63
CA CYS A 113 4.38 1.88 3.27
C CYS A 113 5.67 1.07 3.23
N ALA A 114 5.57 -0.15 2.72
CA ALA A 114 6.72 -1.00 2.45
C ALA A 114 7.25 -0.74 1.03
N SER A 115 8.56 -0.91 0.87
CA SER A 115 9.24 -0.80 -0.41
C SER A 115 9.86 -2.14 -0.83
N LEU A 116 10.23 -2.22 -2.11
CA LEU A 116 10.87 -3.37 -2.72
C LEU A 116 12.24 -3.01 -3.29
N SER A 117 13.09 -4.02 -3.41
CA SER A 117 14.30 -3.94 -4.22
C SER A 117 13.99 -4.15 -5.68
N ARG A 118 14.47 -3.26 -6.55
CA ARG A 118 14.28 -3.37 -8.01
C ARG A 118 15.00 -4.58 -8.62
N ASP A 119 16.07 -5.06 -8.00
CA ASP A 119 16.78 -6.26 -8.46
C ASP A 119 16.19 -7.58 -7.91
N LEU A 120 15.28 -7.48 -6.93
CA LEU A 120 14.63 -8.59 -6.22
C LEU A 120 15.63 -9.60 -5.62
N ARG A 121 16.86 -9.16 -5.34
CA ARG A 121 17.99 -9.98 -4.85
C ARG A 121 18.68 -9.36 -3.65
N THR A 122 18.88 -8.06 -3.66
CA THR A 122 19.51 -7.32 -2.57
C THR A 122 18.42 -6.78 -1.65
N PRO A 123 18.39 -7.14 -0.35
CA PRO A 123 17.29 -6.77 0.55
C PRO A 123 17.40 -5.31 1.03
N VAL A 124 17.25 -4.36 0.09
CA VAL A 124 17.32 -2.92 0.36
C VAL A 124 15.98 -2.28 0.67
N GLY A 125 14.87 -3.02 0.55
CA GLY A 125 13.54 -2.56 0.88
C GLY A 125 13.40 -2.26 2.37
N ARG A 126 12.47 -1.36 2.66
CA ARG A 126 12.24 -0.73 3.95
C ARG A 126 10.75 -0.63 4.24
N LEU A 127 10.45 -0.44 5.52
CA LEU A 127 9.14 -0.06 6.00
C LEU A 127 9.18 1.40 6.44
N TRP A 128 8.34 2.22 5.81
CA TRP A 128 8.23 3.64 6.06
C TRP A 128 6.94 3.96 6.83
N ARG A 129 7.00 4.96 7.69
CA ARG A 129 5.84 5.57 8.34
C ARG A 129 5.81 7.06 8.05
N LEU A 130 4.75 7.50 7.39
CA LEU A 130 4.43 8.90 7.14
C LEU A 130 3.38 9.39 8.15
N ALA A 131 3.80 10.29 9.03
CA ALA A 131 2.93 10.96 9.97
C ALA A 131 2.04 12.01 9.27
N PRO A 132 0.88 12.36 9.86
CA PRO A 132 0.04 13.46 9.43
C PRO A 132 0.78 14.75 9.07
N ASP A 133 1.71 15.22 9.89
CA ASP A 133 2.46 16.46 9.63
C ASP A 133 3.40 16.38 8.41
N GLY A 134 3.58 15.20 7.82
CA GLY A 134 4.50 14.92 6.72
C GLY A 134 5.85 14.36 7.17
N ALA A 135 6.07 14.15 8.48
CA ALA A 135 7.29 13.51 8.96
C ALA A 135 7.34 12.05 8.50
N CYS A 136 8.38 11.71 7.75
CA CYS A 136 8.62 10.36 7.25
C CYS A 136 9.77 9.71 8.03
N ALA A 137 9.54 8.50 8.54
CA ALA A 137 10.53 7.74 9.29
C ALA A 137 10.68 6.32 8.73
N GLU A 138 11.92 5.83 8.66
CA GLU A 138 12.21 4.41 8.47
C GLU A 138 11.91 3.68 9.78
N MET A 139 11.10 2.63 9.70
CA MET A 139 10.67 1.82 10.85
C MET A 139 11.34 0.46 10.86
N ASP A 140 11.70 -0.06 9.69
CA ASP A 140 12.40 -1.33 9.53
C ASP A 140 13.05 -1.42 8.14
N SER A 141 13.96 -2.38 7.93
CA SER A 141 14.69 -2.59 6.67
C SER A 141 15.00 -4.07 6.43
N GLY A 142 15.51 -4.39 5.24
CA GLY A 142 15.92 -5.75 4.90
C GLY A 142 14.89 -6.52 4.06
N TYR A 143 13.98 -5.82 3.38
CA TYR A 143 12.97 -6.44 2.51
C TYR A 143 13.48 -6.63 1.09
N LEU A 144 13.18 -7.76 0.46
CA LEU A 144 13.33 -7.96 -0.98
C LEU A 144 12.12 -7.40 -1.71
N THR A 145 10.92 -7.73 -1.24
CA THR A 145 9.68 -7.21 -1.80
C THR A 145 8.66 -7.06 -0.69
N GLY A 146 8.84 -5.99 0.10
CA GLY A 146 7.91 -5.56 1.12
C GLY A 146 6.56 -5.29 0.47
N ASN A 147 5.60 -6.16 0.74
CA ASN A 147 4.34 -6.26 0.04
C ASN A 147 3.25 -6.53 1.09
N GLY A 148 2.11 -5.89 1.01
CA GLY A 148 1.06 -6.02 2.03
C GLY A 148 1.43 -5.48 3.41
N VAL A 149 0.80 -4.38 3.80
CA VAL A 149 0.83 -3.84 5.17
C VAL A 149 -0.55 -3.99 5.78
N ALA A 150 -0.64 -4.61 6.96
CA ALA A 150 -1.91 -4.82 7.64
C ALA A 150 -1.78 -4.63 9.16
N PHE A 151 -2.87 -4.20 9.77
CA PHE A 151 -3.00 -4.04 11.22
C PHE A 151 -4.10 -4.97 11.72
N SER A 152 -3.89 -5.60 12.87
CA SER A 152 -4.99 -6.30 13.53
C SER A 152 -6.04 -5.28 14.02
N PRO A 153 -7.34 -5.61 13.92
CA PRO A 153 -8.41 -4.72 14.37
C PRO A 153 -8.55 -4.69 15.91
N ASP A 154 -8.11 -5.74 16.59
CA ASP A 154 -8.40 -6.07 17.99
C ASP A 154 -7.16 -6.35 18.85
N SER A 155 -6.00 -6.50 18.22
CA SER A 155 -4.70 -6.73 18.83
C SER A 155 -3.71 -5.68 18.32
N PRO A 156 -2.78 -5.17 19.15
CA PRO A 156 -1.75 -4.25 18.73
C PRO A 156 -0.70 -4.98 17.89
N ARG A 157 -1.05 -5.39 16.66
CA ARG A 157 -0.14 -6.08 15.74
C ARG A 157 -0.11 -5.41 14.37
N LEU A 158 1.10 -5.29 13.85
CA LEU A 158 1.40 -4.93 12.47
C LEU A 158 1.95 -6.16 11.75
N TYR A 159 1.52 -6.36 10.51
CA TYR A 159 1.93 -7.44 9.62
C TYR A 159 2.51 -6.83 8.36
N VAL A 160 3.69 -7.30 7.95
CA VAL A 160 4.32 -6.93 6.69
C VAL A 160 4.75 -8.21 5.99
N ALA A 161 4.28 -8.45 4.76
CA ALA A 161 4.74 -9.59 3.99
C ALA A 161 6.00 -9.22 3.18
N ASP A 162 6.94 -10.15 3.09
CA ASP A 162 7.97 -10.10 2.06
C ASP A 162 7.69 -11.20 1.06
N SER A 163 7.04 -10.81 -0.04
CA SER A 163 6.56 -11.75 -1.04
C SER A 163 7.69 -12.52 -1.73
N ARG A 164 8.89 -11.95 -1.82
CA ARG A 164 10.05 -12.58 -2.46
C ARG A 164 10.84 -13.47 -1.51
N ALA A 165 10.87 -13.11 -0.21
CA ALA A 165 11.42 -13.94 0.85
C ALA A 165 10.45 -15.02 1.35
N GLU A 166 9.17 -14.95 0.97
CA GLU A 166 8.09 -15.86 1.39
C GLU A 166 7.86 -15.85 2.91
N THR A 167 7.95 -14.67 3.51
CA THR A 167 7.78 -14.45 4.95
C THR A 167 6.67 -13.46 5.24
N VAL A 168 6.11 -13.56 6.45
CA VAL A 168 5.32 -12.50 7.06
C VAL A 168 5.97 -12.13 8.38
N CYS A 169 6.36 -10.87 8.51
CA CYS A 169 6.88 -10.29 9.72
C CYS A 169 5.75 -9.71 10.55
N VAL A 170 5.67 -10.15 11.81
CA VAL A 170 4.67 -9.70 12.77
C VAL A 170 5.37 -8.84 13.82
N TYR A 171 4.78 -7.68 14.08
CA TYR A 171 5.30 -6.71 15.04
C TYR A 171 4.29 -6.45 16.13
N ASP A 172 4.74 -6.35 17.38
CA ASP A 172 3.97 -5.66 18.41
C ASP A 172 3.88 -4.18 18.02
N PHE A 173 2.66 -3.65 17.98
CA PHE A 173 2.34 -2.34 17.42
C PHE A 173 1.66 -1.44 18.45
N ASP A 174 2.39 -0.44 18.94
CA ASP A 174 1.82 0.60 19.80
C ASP A 174 1.08 1.62 18.93
N VAL A 175 -0.25 1.61 19.00
CA VAL A 175 -1.11 2.53 18.24
C VAL A 175 -0.93 3.98 18.71
N GLU A 176 -0.72 4.23 20.00
CA GLU A 176 -0.57 5.60 20.50
C GLU A 176 0.74 6.21 19.99
N MET A 177 1.85 5.50 20.17
CA MET A 177 3.18 5.99 19.76
C MET A 177 3.46 5.81 18.26
N GLY A 178 2.76 4.89 17.60
CA GLY A 178 2.99 4.53 16.21
C GLY A 178 4.32 3.84 16.00
N ARG A 179 4.70 2.97 16.92
CA ARG A 179 5.98 2.27 16.91
C ARG A 179 5.74 0.78 16.81
N SER A 180 6.55 0.12 16.01
CA SER A 180 6.80 -1.33 16.11
C SER A 180 8.05 -1.54 16.96
N THR A 181 8.09 -2.58 17.79
CA THR A 181 9.21 -2.80 18.73
C THR A 181 9.89 -4.15 18.55
N THR A 182 9.11 -5.24 18.51
CA THR A 182 9.63 -6.60 18.39
C THR A 182 9.13 -7.21 17.10
N SER A 183 10.04 -7.67 16.24
CA SER A 183 9.69 -8.39 15.02
C SER A 183 9.86 -9.89 15.22
N ALA A 184 8.84 -10.65 14.83
CA ALA A 184 8.93 -12.09 14.64
C ALA A 184 8.54 -12.37 13.18
N CYS A 185 9.55 -12.65 12.33
CA CYS A 185 9.30 -13.09 10.96
C CYS A 185 9.08 -14.60 10.94
N SER A 186 7.85 -14.98 10.60
CA SER A 186 7.50 -16.39 10.40
C SER A 186 7.57 -16.72 8.91
N PHE A 187 8.24 -17.82 8.59
CA PHE A 187 8.13 -18.42 7.27
C PHE A 187 6.75 -19.03 7.11
N LEU A 188 6.09 -18.73 6.00
CA LEU A 188 4.94 -19.51 5.57
C LEU A 188 5.49 -20.57 4.60
N PRO A 189 5.63 -21.85 4.99
CA PRO A 189 6.02 -22.88 4.03
C PRO A 189 4.97 -22.92 2.91
N THR A 190 5.38 -22.53 1.70
CA THR A 190 4.54 -22.48 0.50
C THR A 190 4.34 -23.86 -0.15
N THR A 191 4.84 -24.92 0.48
CA THR A 191 4.73 -26.31 0.00
C THR A 191 3.58 -27.05 0.69
N CYS A 192 2.40 -27.04 0.06
CA CYS A 192 1.47 -28.16 0.18
C CYS A 192 1.70 -29.09 -1.02
N SER A 193 1.71 -30.41 -0.78
CA SER A 193 2.07 -31.46 -1.72
C SER A 193 1.61 -31.21 -3.17
N GLY A 194 2.54 -30.83 -4.05
CA GLY A 194 2.36 -30.85 -5.51
C GLY A 194 1.74 -29.61 -6.18
N ALA A 195 1.42 -28.54 -5.44
CA ALA A 195 0.95 -27.28 -6.03
C ALA A 195 1.73 -26.08 -5.48
N GLN A 196 2.14 -25.17 -6.39
CA GLN A 196 2.74 -23.90 -6.00
C GLN A 196 1.63 -23.01 -5.42
N MET A 197 1.66 -22.72 -4.11
CA MET A 197 0.76 -21.72 -3.55
C MET A 197 1.17 -20.31 -3.98
N GLY A 198 0.20 -19.39 -4.01
CA GLY A 198 0.46 -17.97 -4.25
C GLY A 198 1.40 -17.39 -3.18
N ARG A 199 2.19 -16.38 -3.56
CA ARG A 199 3.06 -15.66 -2.63
C ARG A 199 2.22 -14.84 -1.64
N PRO A 200 2.68 -14.69 -0.37
CA PRO A 200 1.96 -13.88 0.60
C PRO A 200 1.87 -12.43 0.14
N SER A 201 0.65 -11.90 0.18
CA SER A 201 0.27 -10.54 -0.12
C SER A 201 -0.99 -10.23 0.68
N THR A 202 -1.11 -9.05 1.28
CA THR A 202 -2.28 -8.67 2.09
C THR A 202 -3.22 -7.70 1.36
N LYS A 203 -3.19 -7.71 0.02
CA LYS A 203 -3.97 -6.81 -0.85
C LYS A 203 -5.46 -7.03 -0.64
N THR A 204 -6.01 -6.21 0.24
CA THR A 204 -7.40 -6.22 0.65
C THR A 204 -7.84 -4.77 0.80
N ALA A 205 -8.97 -4.42 0.16
CA ALA A 205 -9.62 -3.15 0.41
C ALA A 205 -10.06 -3.11 1.88
N THR A 206 -9.77 -2.01 2.57
CA THR A 206 -10.15 -1.82 3.97
C THR A 206 -10.92 -0.53 4.12
N ILE A 207 -11.95 -0.58 4.97
CA ILE A 207 -12.83 0.54 5.28
C ILE A 207 -12.32 1.24 6.55
N GLY A 208 -12.35 2.57 6.59
CA GLY A 208 -12.34 3.33 7.84
C GLY A 208 -11.03 4.02 8.25
N ALA A 209 -9.86 3.63 7.73
CA ALA A 209 -8.60 4.31 8.04
C ALA A 209 -8.25 5.34 6.96
N ARG A 210 -8.20 6.63 7.34
CA ARG A 210 -7.87 7.75 6.45
C ARG A 210 -6.64 8.50 6.94
N TRP A 211 -5.80 8.90 6.00
CA TRP A 211 -4.69 9.81 6.29
C TRP A 211 -5.20 11.26 6.34
N SER A 212 -4.55 12.12 7.12
CA SER A 212 -4.85 13.55 7.08
C SER A 212 -3.63 14.34 7.48
N LYS A 213 -3.33 15.42 6.75
CA LYS A 213 -2.30 16.35 7.21
C LYS A 213 -2.78 17.11 8.44
N VAL A 214 -2.07 17.01 9.55
CA VAL A 214 -2.22 17.97 10.66
C VAL A 214 -1.45 19.21 10.22
N GLY A 215 -2.14 20.34 10.08
CA GLY A 215 -1.54 21.59 9.58
C GLY A 215 -0.43 22.12 10.50
N PRO A 216 0.26 23.22 10.13
CA PRO A 216 0.63 24.19 11.15
C PRO A 216 -0.63 24.77 11.81
#